data_AF-A0A381RZN8-F1
#
_entry.id   AF-A0A381RZN8-F1
#
_cell.length_a   1.000
_cell.length_b   1.000
_cell.length_c   1.000
_cell.angle_alpha   90.00
_cell.angle_beta   90.00
_cell.angle_gamma   90.00
#
_symmetry.space_group_name_H-M   'P 1'
#
loop_
_entity.id
_entity.type
_entity.pdbx_description
1 polymer ?
#
loop_
_entity_poly.entity_id
_entity_poly.type
_entity_poly.pdbx_seq_one_letter_code
_entity_poly.pdbx_strand_id
1 'polypeptide(L)'
;MALQTKILLGLIVGVVSGITINILTDGAAGTEQFVRSVTEPIGRIWLNALMMLVIPVVVSTLSVGIAGLGSLKQLGRIGSLALLSMLSISMVTALLGLGLVNLAKPGEGLNPAITERLMETYQGNSDAMGLAESAFGMELFVRIVPRNPVQAAANGEMLAVIFFTLMIGIGLTIVPKEKAQPLLNFLESLGHVTVGLIGLVMKVAPLGVACLIFSV
;
A
#
# COMPACT_ATOMS: atom_id res chain seq x y z
N MET A 1 22.97 -16.42 -0.20
CA MET A 1 22.19 -15.54 -1.12
C MET A 1 21.48 -14.47 -0.32
N ALA A 2 21.53 -13.23 -0.80
CA ALA A 2 20.82 -12.12 -0.19
C ALA A 2 19.29 -12.29 -0.33
N LEU A 3 18.51 -11.68 0.57
CA LEU A 3 17.06 -11.86 0.60
C LEU A 3 16.40 -11.34 -0.68
N GLN A 4 16.85 -10.20 -1.20
CA GLN A 4 16.37 -9.65 -2.47
C GLN A 4 16.56 -10.63 -3.63
N THR A 5 17.67 -11.36 -3.66
CA THR A 5 17.92 -12.38 -4.70
C THR A 5 16.93 -13.54 -4.58
N LYS A 6 16.60 -13.97 -3.35
CA LYS A 6 15.60 -15.01 -3.12
C LYS A 6 14.20 -14.58 -3.54
N ILE A 7 13.82 -13.33 -3.27
CA ILE A 7 12.54 -12.76 -3.69
C ILE A 7 12.46 -12.68 -5.22
N LEU A 8 13.51 -12.18 -5.88
CA LEU A 8 13.58 -12.15 -7.34
C LEU A 8 13.50 -13.55 -7.96
N LEU A 9 14.18 -14.53 -7.35
CA LEU A 9 14.11 -15.91 -7.82
C LEU A 9 12.70 -16.48 -7.60
N GLY A 10 12.05 -16.20 -6.48
CA GLY A 10 10.65 -16.58 -6.22
C GLY A 10 9.69 -15.96 -7.24
N LEU A 11 9.88 -14.68 -7.59
CA LEU A 11 9.14 -13.99 -8.65
C LEU A 11 9.31 -14.72 -9.99
N ILE A 12 10.55 -14.95 -10.42
CA ILE A 12 10.84 -15.63 -11.69
C ILE A 12 10.23 -17.03 -11.71
N VAL A 13 10.38 -17.79 -10.62
CA VAL A 13 9.79 -19.12 -10.49
C VAL A 13 8.26 -19.04 -10.60
N GLY A 14 7.62 -18.11 -9.90
CA GLY A 14 6.17 -17.89 -9.97
C GLY A 14 5.69 -17.59 -11.39
N VAL A 15 6.33 -16.64 -12.08
CA VAL A 15 6.01 -16.28 -13.47
C VAL A 15 6.18 -17.48 -14.41
N VAL A 16 7.36 -18.10 -14.40
CA VAL A 16 7.69 -19.18 -15.34
C VAL A 16 6.79 -20.40 -15.11
N SER A 17 6.61 -20.80 -13.86
CA SER A 17 5.75 -21.94 -13.53
C SER A 17 4.27 -21.65 -13.79
N GLY A 18 3.77 -20.45 -13.48
CA GLY A 18 2.39 -20.04 -13.75
C GLY A 18 2.07 -20.08 -15.24
N ILE A 19 2.89 -19.42 -16.07
CA ILE A 19 2.73 -19.40 -17.53
C ILE A 19 2.85 -20.80 -18.12
N THR A 20 3.86 -21.58 -17.71
CA THR A 20 4.10 -22.91 -18.27
C THR A 20 2.92 -23.85 -17.97
N ILE A 21 2.42 -23.85 -16.73
CA ILE A 21 1.28 -24.69 -16.36
C ILE A 21 0.00 -24.22 -17.05
N ASN A 22 -0.23 -22.91 -17.15
CA ASN A 22 -1.40 -22.37 -17.83
C ASN A 22 -1.44 -22.81 -19.31
N ILE A 23 -0.31 -22.71 -20.03
CA ILE A 23 -0.21 -23.14 -21.44
C ILE A 23 -0.37 -24.64 -21.60
N LEU A 24 0.25 -25.45 -20.72
CA LEU A 24 0.20 -26.92 -20.82
C LEU A 24 -1.18 -27.50 -20.49
N THR A 25 -1.92 -26.83 -19.60
CA THR A 25 -3.23 -27.31 -19.12
C THR A 25 -4.40 -26.60 -19.77
N ASP A 26 -4.15 -25.56 -20.58
CA ASP A 26 -5.16 -24.71 -21.23
C ASP A 26 -6.26 -24.24 -20.25
N GLY A 27 -5.87 -23.97 -19.01
CA GLY A 27 -6.79 -23.58 -17.94
C GLY A 27 -7.68 -24.72 -17.40
N ALA A 28 -7.24 -25.98 -17.47
CA ALA A 28 -7.99 -27.11 -16.93
C ALA A 28 -8.41 -26.90 -15.46
N ALA A 29 -9.58 -27.44 -15.10
CA ALA A 29 -10.17 -27.30 -13.76
C ALA A 29 -9.25 -27.73 -12.60
N GLY A 30 -8.33 -28.68 -12.85
CA GLY A 30 -7.34 -29.12 -11.86
C GLY A 30 -6.30 -28.05 -11.52
N THR A 31 -5.91 -27.22 -12.49
CA THR A 31 -4.98 -26.09 -12.28
C THR A 31 -5.67 -24.99 -11.49
N GLU A 32 -6.91 -24.65 -11.82
CA GLU A 32 -7.69 -23.65 -11.08
C GLU A 32 -7.95 -24.10 -9.62
N GLN A 33 -8.25 -25.38 -9.41
CA GLN A 33 -8.42 -25.93 -8.06
C GLN A 33 -7.12 -25.87 -7.26
N PHE A 34 -5.97 -26.16 -7.87
CA PHE A 34 -4.67 -26.03 -7.21
C PHE A 34 -4.37 -24.58 -6.82
N VAL A 35 -4.66 -23.63 -7.72
CA VAL A 35 -4.48 -22.20 -7.45
C VAL A 35 -5.31 -21.79 -6.24
N ARG A 36 -6.62 -22.07 -6.26
CA ARG A 36 -7.57 -21.71 -5.19
C ARG A 36 -7.27 -22.39 -3.86
N SER A 37 -6.74 -23.62 -3.88
CA SER A 37 -6.56 -24.42 -2.67
C SER A 37 -5.17 -24.25 -2.03
N VAL A 38 -4.16 -23.86 -2.80
CA VAL A 38 -2.76 -23.86 -2.35
C VAL A 38 -2.09 -22.51 -2.54
N THR A 39 -1.94 -22.04 -3.78
CA THR A 39 -1.09 -20.87 -4.04
C THR A 39 -1.76 -19.57 -3.60
N GLU A 40 -3.05 -19.42 -3.86
CA GLU A 40 -3.78 -18.22 -3.46
C GLU A 40 -3.87 -18.08 -1.93
N PRO A 41 -4.24 -19.12 -1.14
CA PRO A 41 -4.22 -19.01 0.32
C PRO A 41 -2.85 -18.71 0.91
N ILE A 42 -1.78 -19.34 0.41
CA ILE A 42 -0.41 -19.09 0.89
C ILE A 42 -0.01 -17.63 0.61
N GLY A 43 -0.28 -17.16 -0.60
CA GLY A 43 -0.02 -15.77 -1.00
C GLY A 43 -0.81 -14.77 -0.15
N ARG A 44 -2.10 -15.03 0.08
CA ARG A 44 -2.98 -14.19 0.91
C ARG A 44 -2.56 -14.18 2.37
N ILE A 45 -2.16 -15.31 2.96
CA ILE A 45 -1.66 -15.38 4.34
C ILE A 45 -0.43 -14.48 4.48
N TRP A 46 0.51 -14.56 3.53
CA TRP A 46 1.69 -13.71 3.54
C TRP A 46 1.34 -12.23 3.40
N LEU A 47 0.46 -11.87 2.46
CA LEU A 47 -0.01 -10.49 2.27
C LEU A 47 -0.70 -9.96 3.55
N ASN A 48 -1.57 -10.75 4.16
CA ASN A 48 -2.27 -10.39 5.39
C ASN A 48 -1.29 -10.20 6.55
N ALA A 49 -0.26 -11.05 6.65
CA ALA A 49 0.79 -10.90 7.66
C ALA A 49 1.57 -9.58 7.50
N LEU A 50 1.80 -9.13 6.26
CA LEU A 50 2.39 -7.80 6.01
C LEU A 50 1.42 -6.67 6.37
N MET A 51 0.16 -6.76 5.91
CA MET A 51 -0.86 -5.73 6.16
C MET A 51 -1.17 -5.55 7.66
N MET A 52 -1.15 -6.63 8.43
CA MET A 52 -1.32 -6.60 9.90
C MET A 52 -0.29 -5.70 10.59
N LEU A 53 0.93 -5.60 10.05
CA LEU A 53 2.03 -4.85 10.65
C LEU A 53 2.01 -3.36 10.28
N VAL A 54 1.20 -2.95 9.30
CA VAL A 54 1.15 -1.57 8.81
C VAL A 54 0.69 -0.61 9.90
N ILE A 55 -0.44 -0.90 10.55
CA ILE A 55 -1.01 0.02 11.55
C ILE A 55 -0.07 0.19 12.76
N PRO A 56 0.44 -0.87 13.41
CA PRO A 56 1.37 -0.72 14.54
C PRO A 56 2.65 0.04 14.16
N VAL A 57 3.22 -0.22 12.98
CA VAL A 57 4.40 0.51 12.48
C VAL A 57 4.08 1.99 12.28
N VAL A 58 2.97 2.32 11.62
CA VAL A 58 2.64 3.72 11.35
C VAL A 58 2.42 4.45 12.67
N VAL A 59 1.62 3.88 13.59
CA VAL A 59 1.29 4.49 14.87
C VAL A 59 2.56 4.75 15.70
N SER A 60 3.44 3.76 15.80
CA SER A 60 4.71 3.90 16.54
C SER A 60 5.66 4.90 15.88
N THR A 61 6.01 4.67 14.62
CA THR A 61 7.09 5.41 13.94
C THR A 61 6.72 6.86 13.69
N LEU A 62 5.48 7.17 13.28
CA LEU A 62 5.08 8.55 13.07
C LEU A 62 4.93 9.29 14.40
N SER A 63 4.30 8.70 15.43
CA SER A 63 4.17 9.39 16.72
C SER A 63 5.52 9.68 17.36
N VAL A 64 6.45 8.71 17.38
CA VAL A 64 7.82 8.91 17.88
C VAL A 64 8.59 9.90 17.01
N GLY A 65 8.49 9.77 15.68
CA GLY A 65 9.16 10.65 14.73
C GLY A 65 8.75 12.11 14.88
N ILE A 66 7.44 12.38 15.06
CA ILE A 66 6.94 13.74 15.31
C ILE A 66 7.37 14.24 16.67
N ALA A 67 7.27 13.41 17.72
CA ALA A 67 7.69 13.80 19.06
C ALA A 67 9.18 14.20 19.10
N GLY A 68 10.02 13.51 18.33
CA GLY A 68 11.45 13.81 18.20
C GLY A 68 11.77 15.15 17.54
N LEU A 69 10.85 15.74 16.76
CA LEU A 69 11.05 17.07 16.15
C LEU A 69 10.92 18.21 17.18
N GLY A 70 10.23 18.00 18.29
CA GLY A 70 10.12 18.96 19.41
C GLY A 70 9.44 20.30 19.10
N SER A 71 9.04 20.60 17.86
CA SER A 71 8.35 21.85 17.51
C SER A 71 7.37 21.73 16.35
N LEU A 72 6.18 22.31 16.54
CA LEU A 72 5.13 22.39 15.52
C LEU A 72 5.57 23.13 14.25
N LYS A 73 6.43 24.14 14.39
CA LYS A 73 6.93 24.92 13.26
C LYS A 73 7.82 24.08 12.33
N GLN A 74 8.65 23.21 12.90
CA GLN A 74 9.45 22.27 12.11
C GLN A 74 8.58 21.23 11.43
N LEU A 75 7.59 20.67 12.13
CA LEU A 75 6.63 19.75 11.54
C LEU A 75 5.91 20.37 10.34
N GLY A 76 5.37 21.59 10.48
CA GLY A 76 4.71 22.29 9.39
C GLY A 76 5.62 22.54 8.19
N ARG A 77 6.91 22.89 8.43
CA ARG A 77 7.89 23.10 7.36
C ARG A 77 8.27 21.81 6.64
N ILE A 78 8.49 20.72 7.37
CA ILE A 78 8.83 19.42 6.78
C ILE A 78 7.62 18.85 6.03
N GLY A 79 6.43 18.93 6.63
CA GLY A 79 5.18 18.48 6.04
C GLY A 79 4.83 19.24 4.76
N SER A 80 4.91 20.57 4.76
CA SER A 80 4.61 21.36 3.55
C SER A 80 5.63 21.12 2.44
N LEU A 81 6.92 20.99 2.77
CA LEU A 81 7.95 20.66 1.81
C LEU A 81 7.74 19.26 1.20
N ALA A 82 7.35 18.27 2.02
CA ALA A 82 7.04 16.92 1.58
C ALA A 82 5.78 16.86 0.70
N LEU A 83 4.71 17.60 1.07
CA LEU A 83 3.50 17.68 0.25
C LEU A 83 3.76 18.36 -1.08
N LEU A 84 4.46 19.50 -1.09
CA LEU A 84 4.82 20.19 -2.32
C LEU A 84 5.71 19.32 -3.20
N SER A 85 6.71 18.65 -2.65
CA SER A 85 7.58 17.76 -3.42
C SER A 85 6.82 16.57 -4.00
N MET A 86 5.92 15.95 -3.22
CA MET A 86 5.11 14.83 -3.66
C MET A 86 4.12 15.25 -4.77
N LEU A 87 3.48 16.41 -4.65
CA LEU A 87 2.60 16.93 -5.69
C LEU A 87 3.37 17.29 -6.95
N SER A 88 4.52 17.97 -6.83
CA SER A 88 5.35 18.32 -7.98
C SER A 88 5.88 17.09 -8.70
N ILE A 89 6.42 16.09 -8.00
CA ILE A 89 6.96 14.89 -8.64
C ILE A 89 5.84 14.04 -9.27
N SER A 90 4.68 13.96 -8.63
CA SER A 90 3.51 13.26 -9.18
C SER A 90 3.00 13.95 -10.45
N MET A 91 2.94 15.28 -10.44
CA MET A 91 2.56 16.07 -11.62
C MET A 91 3.54 15.85 -12.77
N VAL A 92 4.84 15.94 -12.53
CA VAL A 92 5.87 15.68 -13.56
C VAL A 92 5.76 14.25 -14.09
N THR A 93 5.58 13.26 -13.21
CA THR A 93 5.41 11.86 -13.60
C THR A 93 4.17 11.65 -14.45
N ALA A 94 3.04 12.26 -14.07
CA ALA A 94 1.79 12.20 -14.84
C ALA A 94 1.93 12.84 -16.22
N LEU A 95 2.59 14.00 -16.32
CA LEU A 95 2.85 14.66 -17.59
C LEU A 95 3.75 13.82 -18.50
N LEU A 96 4.80 13.20 -17.94
CA LEU A 96 5.66 12.29 -18.69
C LEU A 96 4.89 11.05 -19.16
N GLY A 97 4.08 10.44 -18.30
CA GLY A 97 3.23 9.31 -18.65
C GLY A 97 2.25 9.63 -19.78
N LEU A 98 1.56 10.77 -19.68
CA LEU A 98 0.67 11.27 -20.73
C LEU A 98 1.43 11.55 -22.03
N GLY A 99 2.63 12.12 -21.96
CA GLY A 99 3.49 12.34 -23.13
C GLY A 99 3.85 11.03 -23.83
N LEU A 100 4.29 10.03 -23.07
CA LEU A 100 4.66 8.71 -23.60
C LEU A 100 3.47 7.98 -24.22
N VAL A 101 2.31 7.99 -23.55
CA VAL A 101 1.08 7.33 -24.07
C VAL A 101 0.61 7.97 -25.37
N ASN A 102 0.63 9.31 -25.45
CA ASN A 102 0.23 10.01 -26.67
C ASN A 102 1.22 9.84 -27.83
N LEU A 103 2.49 9.54 -27.54
CA LEU A 103 3.51 9.29 -28.56
C LEU A 103 3.50 7.83 -29.04
N ALA A 104 3.47 6.87 -28.11
CA ALA A 104 3.51 5.44 -28.42
C ALA A 104 2.17 4.91 -28.94
N LYS A 105 1.06 5.59 -28.61
CA LYS A 105 -0.31 5.26 -29.01
C LYS A 105 -0.62 3.76 -29.01
N PRO A 106 -0.46 3.06 -27.87
CA PRO A 106 -0.57 1.60 -27.81
C PRO A 106 -1.95 1.05 -28.25
N GLY A 107 -2.98 1.88 -28.31
CA GLY A 107 -4.34 1.50 -28.71
C GLY A 107 -4.60 1.44 -30.23
N GLU A 108 -3.76 2.04 -31.08
CA GLU A 108 -4.01 2.09 -32.54
C GLU A 108 -3.84 0.71 -33.23
N GLY A 109 -3.16 -0.25 -32.58
CA GLY A 109 -2.94 -1.60 -33.10
C GLY A 109 -3.97 -2.65 -32.65
N LEU A 110 -5.01 -2.28 -31.89
CA LEU A 110 -5.99 -3.22 -31.36
C LEU A 110 -7.02 -3.63 -32.43
N ASN A 111 -7.35 -4.91 -32.48
CA ASN A 111 -8.43 -5.42 -33.34
C ASN A 111 -9.77 -4.76 -32.92
N PRO A 112 -10.56 -4.22 -33.86
CA PRO A 112 -11.86 -3.60 -33.57
C PRO A 112 -12.79 -4.45 -32.68
N ALA A 113 -12.80 -5.77 -32.85
CA ALA A 113 -13.60 -6.68 -32.02
C ALA A 113 -13.12 -6.77 -30.55
N ILE A 114 -11.82 -6.56 -30.31
CA ILE A 114 -11.25 -6.49 -28.95
C ILE A 114 -11.57 -5.12 -28.34
N THR A 115 -11.47 -4.05 -29.12
CA THR A 115 -11.84 -2.69 -28.69
C THR A 115 -13.31 -2.60 -28.28
N GLU A 116 -14.21 -3.20 -29.05
CA GLU A 116 -15.64 -3.23 -28.77
C GLU A 116 -15.96 -4.00 -27.48
N ARG A 117 -15.35 -5.18 -27.29
CA ARG A 117 -15.47 -5.94 -26.02
C ARG A 117 -14.91 -5.19 -24.81
N LEU A 118 -13.76 -4.53 -24.96
CA LEU A 118 -13.17 -3.73 -23.88
C LEU A 118 -14.06 -2.54 -23.54
N MET A 119 -14.60 -1.86 -24.54
CA MET A 119 -15.55 -0.78 -24.32
C MET A 119 -16.82 -1.32 -23.63
N GLU A 120 -17.43 -2.41 -24.09
CA GLU A 120 -18.60 -3.00 -23.44
C GLU A 120 -18.35 -3.42 -21.97
N THR A 121 -17.17 -3.97 -21.69
CA THR A 121 -16.77 -4.42 -20.34
C THR A 121 -16.50 -3.24 -19.38
N TYR A 122 -16.04 -2.09 -19.90
CA TYR A 122 -15.58 -0.97 -19.08
C TYR A 122 -16.38 0.34 -19.25
N GLN A 123 -17.33 0.42 -20.18
CA GLN A 123 -18.16 1.62 -20.45
C GLN A 123 -19.04 2.02 -19.25
N GLY A 124 -19.38 1.09 -18.35
CA GLY A 124 -20.13 1.36 -17.12
C GLY A 124 -19.28 1.68 -15.88
N ASN A 125 -17.95 1.58 -15.97
CA ASN A 125 -17.04 1.75 -14.83
C ASN A 125 -16.54 3.20 -14.64
N SER A 126 -17.12 4.15 -15.36
CA SER A 126 -16.91 5.60 -15.14
C SER A 126 -17.20 5.99 -13.69
N ASP A 127 -18.20 5.35 -13.06
CA ASP A 127 -18.54 5.50 -11.64
C ASP A 127 -17.73 4.56 -10.72
N ALA A 128 -17.27 3.41 -11.23
CA ALA A 128 -16.52 2.42 -10.44
C ALA A 128 -15.13 2.92 -10.04
N MET A 129 -14.61 3.94 -10.74
CA MET A 129 -13.35 4.59 -10.34
C MET A 129 -13.54 5.60 -9.22
N GLY A 130 -14.76 6.05 -8.88
CA GLY A 130 -15.04 6.92 -7.72
C GLY A 130 -14.22 8.22 -7.64
N LEU A 131 -13.58 8.64 -8.73
CA LEU A 131 -12.49 9.63 -8.70
C LEU A 131 -12.92 11.08 -9.00
N ALA A 132 -14.18 11.34 -9.36
CA ALA A 132 -14.53 12.66 -9.90
C ALA A 132 -15.32 13.58 -8.96
N GLU A 133 -16.34 13.12 -8.23
CA GLU A 133 -17.23 14.06 -7.52
C GLU A 133 -16.96 14.21 -6.01
N SER A 134 -16.44 13.18 -5.33
CA SER A 134 -16.23 13.20 -3.87
C SER A 134 -14.76 13.20 -3.43
N ALA A 135 -13.82 13.05 -4.37
CA ALA A 135 -12.39 12.92 -4.07
C ALA A 135 -11.70 14.26 -3.73
N PHE A 136 -12.22 15.38 -4.23
CA PHE A 136 -11.61 16.71 -4.04
C PHE A 136 -12.64 17.73 -3.56
N GLY A 137 -12.52 18.18 -2.31
CA GLY A 137 -13.41 19.17 -1.71
C GLY A 137 -13.31 19.23 -0.17
N MET A 138 -14.20 20.01 0.46
CA MET A 138 -14.25 20.13 1.92
C MET A 138 -14.56 18.78 2.61
N GLU A 139 -15.25 17.88 1.93
CA GLU A 139 -15.56 16.55 2.46
C GLU A 139 -14.31 15.69 2.69
N LEU A 140 -13.28 15.83 1.84
CA LEU A 140 -11.99 15.17 2.04
C LEU A 140 -11.36 15.62 3.37
N PHE A 141 -11.37 16.92 3.67
CA PHE A 141 -10.85 17.45 4.92
C PHE A 141 -11.63 16.96 6.14
N VAL A 142 -12.95 16.78 6.01
CA VAL A 142 -13.77 16.19 7.08
C VAL A 142 -13.42 14.72 7.30
N ARG A 143 -13.17 13.95 6.23
CA ARG A 143 -12.78 12.53 6.31
C ARG A 143 -11.38 12.29 6.89
N ILE A 144 -10.49 13.29 6.79
CA ILE A 144 -9.15 13.23 7.40
C ILE A 144 -9.23 13.13 8.93
N VAL A 145 -10.23 13.75 9.56
CA VAL A 145 -10.37 13.77 11.02
C VAL A 145 -11.40 12.71 11.45
N PRO A 146 -10.97 11.53 11.93
CA PRO A 146 -11.91 10.48 12.31
C PRO A 146 -12.67 10.85 13.59
N ARG A 147 -13.96 10.50 13.64
CA ARG A 147 -14.73 10.50 14.89
C ARG A 147 -14.25 9.42 15.86
N ASN A 148 -13.79 8.28 15.34
CA ASN A 148 -13.26 7.16 16.11
C ASN A 148 -12.01 6.58 15.42
N PRO A 149 -10.80 6.84 15.95
CA PRO A 149 -9.55 6.40 15.32
C PRO A 149 -9.37 4.87 15.37
N VAL A 150 -9.95 4.19 16.36
CA VAL A 150 -9.89 2.73 16.47
C VAL A 150 -10.75 2.07 15.38
N GLN A 151 -11.93 2.63 15.13
CA GLN A 151 -12.77 2.17 14.02
C GLN A 151 -12.12 2.45 12.66
N ALA A 152 -11.52 3.63 12.48
CA ALA A 152 -10.78 3.96 11.27
C ALA A 152 -9.63 2.97 11.02
N ALA A 153 -8.90 2.60 12.07
CA ALA A 153 -7.86 1.58 12.00
C ALA A 153 -8.42 0.20 11.61
N ALA A 154 -9.53 -0.22 12.21
CA ALA A 154 -10.17 -1.49 11.90
C ALA A 154 -10.69 -1.56 10.45
N ASN A 155 -11.18 -0.44 9.92
CA ASN A 155 -11.70 -0.32 8.56
C ASN A 155 -10.61 -0.12 7.49
N GLY A 156 -9.34 0.04 7.88
CA GLY A 156 -8.25 0.34 6.95
C GLY A 156 -8.27 1.77 6.38
N GLU A 157 -8.93 2.72 7.07
CA GLU A 157 -8.96 4.13 6.70
C GLU A 157 -7.62 4.82 7.03
N MET A 158 -6.60 4.51 6.23
CA MET A 158 -5.20 4.84 6.53
C MET A 158 -4.95 6.34 6.71
N LEU A 159 -5.62 7.20 5.93
CA LEU A 159 -5.47 8.65 6.02
C LEU A 159 -5.89 9.18 7.41
N ALA A 160 -7.00 8.67 7.93
CA ALA A 160 -7.50 9.02 9.25
C ALA A 160 -6.59 8.49 10.37
N VAL A 161 -6.05 7.27 10.21
CA VAL A 161 -5.06 6.69 11.13
C VAL A 161 -3.79 7.54 11.17
N ILE A 162 -3.27 7.97 10.02
CA ILE A 162 -2.10 8.85 9.93
C ILE A 162 -2.38 10.17 10.64
N PHE A 163 -3.52 10.80 10.37
CA PHE A 163 -3.89 12.07 11.00
C PHE A 163 -3.94 11.95 12.53
N PHE A 164 -4.62 10.92 13.05
CA PHE A 164 -4.68 10.67 14.49
C PHE A 164 -3.28 10.42 15.09
N THR A 165 -2.43 9.67 14.39
CA THR A 165 -1.06 9.39 14.83
C THR A 165 -0.19 10.64 14.88
N LEU A 166 -0.36 11.57 13.92
CA LEU A 166 0.28 12.89 13.95
C LEU A 166 -0.20 13.71 15.15
N MET A 167 -1.50 13.66 15.48
CA MET A 167 -2.05 14.32 16.68
C MET A 167 -1.48 13.75 17.97
N ILE A 168 -1.30 12.43 18.09
CA ILE A 168 -0.59 11.81 19.22
C ILE A 168 0.84 12.35 19.30
N GLY A 169 1.58 12.33 18.19
CA GLY A 169 2.96 12.81 18.15
C GLY A 169 3.09 14.28 18.57
N ILE A 170 2.17 15.13 18.11
CA ILE A 170 2.07 16.53 18.53
C ILE A 170 1.74 16.64 20.03
N GLY A 171 0.75 15.88 20.52
CA GLY A 171 0.37 15.87 21.93
C GLY A 171 1.54 15.51 22.85
N LEU A 172 2.37 14.55 22.43
CA LEU A 172 3.60 14.15 23.14
C LEU A 172 4.64 15.27 23.25
N THR A 173 4.61 16.28 22.36
CA THR A 173 5.48 17.47 22.45
C THR A 173 4.93 18.58 23.35
N ILE A 174 3.61 18.61 23.57
CA ILE A 174 2.92 19.68 24.31
C ILE A 174 2.81 19.32 25.80
N VAL A 175 2.64 18.04 26.11
CA VAL A 175 2.48 17.54 27.49
C VAL A 175 3.83 17.53 28.23
N PRO A 176 3.86 17.77 29.56
CA PRO A 176 5.09 17.66 30.34
C PRO A 176 5.81 16.33 30.13
N LYS A 177 7.15 16.38 30.04
CA LYS A 177 7.98 15.25 29.64
C LYS A 177 7.75 14.02 30.53
N GLU A 178 7.57 14.22 31.83
CA GLU A 178 7.35 13.15 32.81
C GLU A 178 6.06 12.36 32.53
N LYS A 179 5.05 13.00 31.92
CA LYS A 179 3.78 12.37 31.56
C LYS A 179 3.80 11.79 30.14
N ALA A 180 4.57 12.39 29.23
CA ALA A 180 4.73 11.90 27.85
C ALA A 180 5.66 10.69 27.75
N GLN A 181 6.70 10.61 28.60
CA GLN A 181 7.77 9.61 28.51
C GLN A 181 7.28 8.15 28.54
N PRO A 182 6.33 7.74 29.40
CA PRO A 182 5.86 6.36 29.42
C PRO A 182 5.24 5.92 28.09
N LEU A 183 4.46 6.79 27.45
CA LEU A 183 3.84 6.51 26.16
C LEU A 183 4.89 6.52 25.03
N LEU A 184 5.87 7.43 25.06
CA LEU A 184 6.98 7.43 24.12
C LEU A 184 7.77 6.12 24.17
N ASN A 185 8.16 5.66 25.36
CA ASN A 185 8.90 4.41 25.53
C ASN A 185 8.09 3.20 25.03
N PHE A 186 6.77 3.19 25.26
CA PHE A 186 5.88 2.16 24.73
C PHE A 186 5.85 2.17 23.20
N LEU A 187 5.69 3.35 22.58
CA LEU A 187 5.63 3.49 21.13
C LEU A 187 6.97 3.11 20.46
N GLU A 188 8.10 3.48 21.05
CA GLU A 188 9.43 3.04 20.61
C GLU A 188 9.55 1.51 20.67
N SER A 189 9.18 0.92 21.80
CA SER A 189 9.21 -0.54 21.98
C SER A 189 8.30 -1.26 20.97
N LEU A 190 7.08 -0.74 20.77
CA LEU A 190 6.14 -1.24 19.77
C LEU A 190 6.75 -1.18 18.37
N GLY A 191 7.40 -0.08 18.02
CA GLY A 191 8.10 0.09 16.73
C GLY A 191 9.20 -0.95 16.54
N HIS A 192 10.07 -1.13 17.53
CA HIS A 192 11.14 -2.13 17.48
C HIS A 192 10.62 -3.57 17.33
N VAL A 193 9.60 -3.95 18.10
CA VAL A 193 8.96 -5.26 17.99
C VAL A 193 8.35 -5.44 16.61
N THR A 194 7.63 -4.43 16.10
CA THR A 194 6.97 -4.51 14.80
C THR A 194 7.99 -4.61 13.66
N VAL A 195 9.11 -3.89 13.72
CA VAL A 195 10.24 -4.03 12.76
C VAL A 195 10.83 -5.44 12.81
N GLY A 196 10.97 -6.03 14.00
CA GLY A 196 11.39 -7.43 14.16
C GLY A 196 10.42 -8.41 13.51
N LEU A 197 9.11 -8.20 13.67
CA LEU A 197 8.06 -9.00 13.02
C LEU A 197 8.08 -8.85 11.50
N ILE A 198 8.30 -7.63 10.97
CA ILE A 198 8.49 -7.41 9.53
C ILE A 198 9.65 -8.28 9.03
N GLY A 199 10.76 -8.31 9.76
CA GLY A 199 11.91 -9.17 9.44
C GLY A 199 11.55 -10.67 9.35
N LEU A 200 10.63 -11.15 10.20
CA LEU A 200 10.15 -12.54 10.16
C LEU A 200 9.28 -12.80 8.92
N VAL A 201 8.30 -11.92 8.65
CA VAL A 201 7.41 -12.06 7.48
C VAL A 201 8.20 -11.97 6.18
N MET A 202 9.24 -11.13 6.14
CA MET A 202 10.12 -10.98 4.98
C MET A 202 10.96 -12.24 4.69
N LYS A 203 11.24 -13.11 5.67
CA LYS A 203 11.90 -14.40 5.41
C LYS A 203 11.03 -15.34 4.58
N VAL A 204 9.71 -15.22 4.69
CA VAL A 204 8.72 -16.02 3.96
C VAL A 204 8.37 -15.39 2.60
N ALA A 205 8.77 -14.14 2.36
CA ALA A 205 8.47 -13.40 1.14
C ALA A 205 8.80 -14.13 -0.18
N PRO A 206 9.94 -14.84 -0.34
CA PRO A 206 10.20 -15.57 -1.57
C PRO A 206 9.09 -16.57 -1.95
N LEU A 207 8.51 -17.25 -0.95
CA LEU A 207 7.41 -18.19 -1.16
C LEU A 207 6.10 -17.45 -1.40
N GLY A 208 5.78 -16.45 -0.58
CA GLY A 208 4.56 -15.65 -0.72
C GLY A 208 4.47 -14.99 -2.10
N VAL A 209 5.57 -14.39 -2.57
CA VAL A 209 5.66 -13.76 -3.90
C VAL A 209 5.52 -14.80 -5.01
N ALA A 210 6.19 -15.95 -4.92
CA ALA A 210 6.08 -17.01 -5.91
C ALA A 210 4.61 -17.50 -6.05
N CYS A 211 3.93 -17.74 -4.93
CA CYS A 211 2.55 -18.20 -4.92
C CYS A 211 1.55 -17.13 -5.38
N LEU A 212 1.74 -15.86 -5.02
CA LEU A 212 0.89 -14.77 -5.50
C LEU A 212 1.02 -14.61 -7.01
N ILE A 213 2.24 -14.56 -7.53
CA ILE A 213 2.50 -14.34 -8.94
C ILE A 213 2.10 -15.54 -9.79
N PHE A 214 2.22 -16.76 -9.25
CA PHE A 214 1.69 -17.96 -9.89
C PHE A 214 0.16 -17.94 -10.06
N SER A 215 -0.55 -17.25 -9.15
CA SER A 215 -2.01 -17.23 -9.13
C SER A 215 -2.63 -16.15 -10.03
N VAL A 216 -1.79 -15.32 -10.68
CA VAL A 216 -2.17 -14.24 -11.62
C VAL A 216 -1.93 -14.73 -13.04
#